data_AF-A0A8H6HDQ7-F1
#
_entry.id   AF-A0A8H6HDQ7-F1
#
_cell.length_a   1.000
_cell.length_b   1.000
_cell.length_c   1.000
_cell.angle_alpha   90.00
_cell.angle_beta   90.00
_cell.angle_gamma   90.00
#
_symmetry.space_group_name_H-M   'P 1'
#
loop_
_entity.id
_entity.type
_entity.pdbx_description
1 polymer ?
#
loop_
_entity_poly.entity_id
_entity_poly.type
_entity_poly.pdbx_seq_one_letter_code
_entity_poly.pdbx_strand_id
1 'polypeptide(L)'
;MAGHFGKTLVVGIEPRTIEPLHLLCPQSYQCEITSCSARALAQEQPYCDITKVTVLKGSDIRTFGFVLTGKCDGCETTYHADHDRVKNEETDEYDRRHLNGARYLKIGRELWADRTFSNSILCATYSFYSSTSAFMDFWNKSVGHGAGVKISHRQVWHAYILESLRMIAGDQGVDLVLPDHYNIDQITAAAYDHLGADGVIKAAEGHACDECSHPQRFGPNEQGQDAQDFARVNMFVVDGIVMSPTVSFSYHF
;
A
#
# COMPACT_ATOMS: atom_id res chain seq x y z
N MET A 1 -56.77 -5.12 41.46
CA MET A 1 -56.57 -4.78 40.03
C MET A 1 -55.07 -4.74 39.77
N ALA A 2 -54.52 -5.82 39.22
CA ALA A 2 -53.09 -5.89 38.87
C ALA A 2 -52.95 -5.59 37.38
N GLY A 3 -52.31 -4.47 37.04
CA GLY A 3 -52.01 -4.12 35.66
C GLY A 3 -50.88 -5.01 35.13
N HIS A 4 -51.20 -5.89 34.18
CA HIS A 4 -50.21 -6.60 33.38
C HIS A 4 -49.59 -5.62 32.40
N PHE A 5 -48.31 -5.28 32.59
CA PHE A 5 -47.52 -4.60 31.57
C PHE A 5 -47.28 -5.57 30.42
N GLY A 6 -48.00 -5.35 29.32
CA GLY A 6 -47.85 -6.10 28.08
C GLY A 6 -46.49 -5.83 27.45
N LYS A 7 -45.74 -6.91 27.25
CA LYS A 7 -44.68 -7.12 26.26
C LYS A 7 -43.83 -5.88 25.92
N THR A 8 -42.68 -5.76 26.57
CA THR A 8 -41.57 -4.95 26.06
C THR A 8 -41.19 -5.45 24.66
N LEU A 9 -41.57 -4.71 23.62
CA LEU A 9 -41.02 -4.89 22.28
C LEU A 9 -39.59 -4.33 22.30
N VAL A 10 -38.64 -5.09 22.83
CA VAL A 10 -37.25 -4.90 22.42
C VAL A 10 -37.15 -5.55 21.04
N VAL A 11 -37.52 -4.80 20.00
CA VAL A 11 -37.05 -5.13 18.66
C VAL A 11 -35.55 -5.04 18.76
N GLY A 12 -34.88 -6.21 18.81
CA GLY A 12 -33.44 -6.27 18.83
C GLY A 12 -32.93 -5.58 17.58
N ILE A 13 -32.46 -4.34 17.74
CA ILE A 13 -31.84 -3.63 16.64
C ILE A 13 -30.53 -4.36 16.40
N GLU A 14 -30.39 -5.03 15.26
CA GLU A 14 -29.14 -5.67 14.90
C GLU A 14 -28.04 -4.59 14.89
N PRO A 15 -26.91 -4.78 15.59
CA PRO A 15 -25.88 -3.75 15.71
C PRO A 15 -25.41 -3.18 14.37
N ARG A 16 -25.47 -4.00 13.30
CA ARG A 16 -25.14 -3.63 11.93
C ARG A 16 -26.02 -2.51 11.35
N THR A 17 -27.23 -2.33 11.86
CA THR A 17 -28.17 -1.29 11.41
C THR A 17 -27.94 0.08 12.03
N ILE A 18 -27.11 0.18 13.09
CA ILE A 18 -26.73 1.44 13.76
C ILE A 18 -25.24 1.75 13.55
N GLU A 19 -24.60 1.12 12.56
CA GLU A 19 -23.19 1.35 12.31
C GLU A 19 -22.93 2.78 11.82
N PRO A 20 -21.86 3.43 12.31
CA PRO A 20 -21.51 4.77 11.89
C PRO A 20 -21.15 4.77 10.41
N LEU A 21 -21.53 5.85 9.72
CA LEU A 21 -21.16 6.06 8.34
C LEU A 21 -19.64 6.23 8.22
N HIS A 22 -19.01 5.41 7.37
CA HIS A 22 -17.57 5.50 7.12
C HIS A 22 -17.28 6.47 5.98
N LEU A 23 -16.66 7.61 6.32
CA LEU A 23 -16.18 8.60 5.36
C LEU A 23 -14.66 8.53 5.27
N LEU A 24 -14.14 8.25 4.08
CA LEU A 24 -12.74 8.32 3.73
C LEU A 24 -12.48 9.73 3.22
N CYS A 25 -11.77 10.52 4.01
CA CYS A 25 -11.46 11.92 3.71
C CYS A 25 -9.95 12.09 3.56
N PRO A 26 -9.49 13.15 2.86
CA PRO A 26 -8.10 13.55 2.90
C PRO A 26 -7.62 13.85 4.32
N GLN A 27 -6.30 13.79 4.55
CA GLN A 27 -5.74 14.04 5.88
C GLN A 27 -5.85 15.50 6.30
N SER A 28 -5.88 16.40 5.31
CA SER A 28 -5.95 17.84 5.50
C SER A 28 -7.27 18.39 4.98
N TYR A 29 -7.71 19.49 5.58
CA TYR A 29 -8.87 20.26 5.14
C TYR A 29 -8.47 21.56 4.42
N GLN A 30 -7.16 21.84 4.33
CA GLN A 30 -6.58 23.00 3.69
C GLN A 30 -5.46 22.58 2.75
N CYS A 31 -5.14 23.45 1.78
CA CYS A 31 -4.02 23.22 0.89
C CYS A 31 -2.69 23.32 1.67
N GLU A 32 -1.85 22.31 1.50
CA GLU A 32 -0.54 22.17 2.16
C GLU A 32 0.63 22.54 1.24
N ILE A 33 0.36 22.94 0.01
CA ILE A 33 1.39 23.35 -0.94
C ILE A 33 1.92 24.72 -0.54
N THR A 34 3.23 24.82 -0.30
CA THR A 34 3.89 26.06 0.16
C THR A 34 3.68 27.26 -0.78
N SER A 35 3.60 27.02 -2.09
CA SER A 35 3.34 28.07 -3.08
C SER A 35 1.88 28.54 -3.11
N CYS A 36 0.96 27.77 -2.54
CA CYS A 36 -0.44 28.13 -2.42
C CYS A 36 -0.72 28.62 -1.00
N SER A 37 -1.30 29.81 -0.87
CA SER A 37 -1.91 30.24 0.41
C SER A 37 -2.84 29.14 0.93
N ALA A 38 -2.82 28.85 2.24
CA ALA A 38 -3.62 27.80 2.89
C ALA A 38 -5.15 28.01 2.72
N ARG A 39 -5.66 27.65 1.55
CA ARG A 39 -7.08 27.73 1.18
C ARG A 39 -7.78 26.47 1.62
N ALA A 40 -9.05 26.60 2.02
CA ALA A 40 -9.90 25.46 2.31
C ALA A 40 -10.08 24.61 1.05
N LEU A 41 -10.13 23.29 1.23
CA LEU A 41 -10.39 22.37 0.12
C LEU A 41 -11.89 22.35 -0.20
N ALA A 42 -12.23 22.56 -1.46
CA ALA A 42 -13.57 22.38 -1.97
C ALA A 42 -13.80 20.91 -2.31
N GLN A 43 -15.01 20.40 -2.12
CA GLN A 43 -15.32 19.05 -2.57
C GLN A 43 -15.32 19.02 -4.10
N GLU A 44 -14.52 18.14 -4.69
CA GLU A 44 -14.38 18.06 -6.16
C GLU A 44 -15.61 17.41 -6.81
N GLN A 45 -16.14 16.35 -6.19
CA GLN A 45 -17.26 15.59 -6.74
C GLN A 45 -18.61 16.12 -6.22
N PRO A 46 -19.63 16.24 -7.07
CA PRO A 46 -20.99 16.48 -6.64
C PRO A 46 -21.47 15.41 -5.63
N TYR A 47 -22.37 15.78 -4.71
CA TYR A 47 -22.86 14.87 -3.68
C TYR A 47 -23.51 13.59 -4.24
N CYS A 48 -24.15 13.68 -5.42
CA CYS A 48 -24.76 12.54 -6.09
C CYS A 48 -23.75 11.53 -6.67
N ASP A 49 -22.52 11.96 -6.89
CA ASP A 49 -21.48 11.19 -7.58
C ASP A 49 -20.41 10.65 -6.61
N ILE A 50 -20.60 10.84 -5.30
CA ILE A 50 -19.68 10.34 -4.29
C ILE A 50 -19.59 8.81 -4.40
N THR A 51 -18.37 8.33 -4.60
CA THR A 51 -18.12 6.90 -4.82
C THR A 51 -18.35 6.11 -3.54
N LYS A 52 -19.23 5.10 -3.64
CA LYS A 52 -19.45 4.09 -2.59
C LYS A 52 -18.36 3.04 -2.66
N VAL A 53 -17.81 2.66 -1.51
CA VAL A 53 -16.69 1.74 -1.41
C VAL A 53 -16.88 0.73 -0.29
N THR A 54 -16.23 -0.43 -0.46
CA THR A 54 -15.99 -1.39 0.61
C THR A 54 -14.64 -1.09 1.26
N VAL A 55 -14.62 -1.05 2.59
CA VAL A 55 -13.43 -0.78 3.40
C VAL A 55 -13.10 -2.02 4.21
N LEU A 56 -11.89 -2.54 4.03
CA LEU A 56 -11.31 -3.60 4.83
C LEU A 56 -10.61 -2.97 6.03
N LYS A 57 -11.03 -3.32 7.25
CA LYS A 57 -10.50 -2.76 8.49
C LYS A 57 -9.96 -3.87 9.37
N GLY A 58 -8.69 -4.24 9.17
CA GLY A 58 -8.11 -5.44 9.76
C GLY A 58 -8.91 -6.71 9.38
N SER A 59 -9.56 -7.32 10.36
CA SER A 59 -10.44 -8.49 10.16
C SER A 59 -11.92 -8.13 9.96
N ASP A 60 -12.28 -6.85 9.94
CA ASP A 60 -13.65 -6.39 9.70
C ASP A 60 -13.84 -5.94 8.25
N ILE A 61 -15.06 -6.10 7.74
CA ILE A 61 -15.46 -5.65 6.40
C ILE A 61 -16.62 -4.67 6.54
N ARG A 62 -16.43 -3.46 6.01
CA ARG A 62 -17.48 -2.43 5.95
C ARG A 62 -17.85 -2.23 4.49
N THR A 63 -19.02 -2.71 4.10
CA THR A 63 -19.49 -2.65 2.70
C THR A 63 -20.05 -1.28 2.29
N PHE A 64 -20.28 -0.39 3.26
CA PHE A 64 -20.87 0.93 3.06
C PHE A 64 -19.95 2.03 3.58
N GLY A 65 -18.96 2.41 2.76
CA GLY A 65 -18.16 3.61 2.93
C GLY A 65 -18.31 4.59 1.77
N PHE A 66 -17.92 5.84 1.98
CA PHE A 66 -17.88 6.88 0.96
C PHE A 66 -16.50 7.51 0.90
N VAL A 67 -15.99 7.80 -0.29
CA VAL A 67 -14.72 8.50 -0.48
C VAL A 67 -14.99 9.94 -0.88
N LEU A 68 -14.45 10.87 -0.10
CA LEU A 68 -14.48 12.29 -0.40
C LEU A 68 -13.12 12.71 -0.95
N THR A 69 -13.14 13.54 -1.99
CA THR A 69 -11.95 14.17 -2.57
C THR A 69 -12.05 15.68 -2.41
N GLY A 70 -10.94 16.29 -2.02
CA GLY A 70 -10.83 17.73 -1.85
C GLY A 70 -9.98 18.32 -2.97
N LYS A 71 -10.43 19.38 -3.63
CA LYS A 71 -9.65 20.12 -4.61
C LYS A 71 -9.35 21.53 -4.09
N CYS A 72 -8.13 21.99 -4.29
CA CYS A 72 -7.77 23.37 -4.04
C CYS A 72 -8.10 24.23 -5.27
N ASP A 73 -8.90 25.28 -5.10
CA ASP A 73 -9.25 26.21 -6.18
C ASP A 73 -8.07 27.11 -6.62
N GLY A 74 -6.98 27.16 -5.83
CA GLY A 74 -5.82 28.00 -6.14
C GLY A 74 -4.79 27.32 -7.03
N CYS A 75 -4.35 26.12 -6.64
CA CYS A 75 -3.28 25.36 -7.30
C CYS A 75 -3.78 24.11 -8.03
N GLU A 76 -5.09 23.90 -8.08
CA GLU A 76 -5.75 22.76 -8.71
C GLU A 76 -5.35 21.37 -8.19
N THR A 77 -4.64 21.31 -7.06
CA THR A 77 -4.23 20.05 -6.43
C THR A 77 -5.43 19.32 -5.86
N THR A 78 -5.53 18.03 -6.18
CA THR A 78 -6.59 17.15 -5.67
C THR A 78 -6.03 16.27 -4.56
N TYR A 79 -6.65 16.33 -3.40
CA TYR A 79 -6.34 15.56 -2.21
C TYR A 79 -7.29 14.36 -2.14
N HIS A 80 -6.72 13.16 -2.09
CA HIS A 80 -7.43 11.91 -1.86
C HIS A 80 -7.14 11.37 -0.45
N ALA A 81 -7.81 10.29 -0.07
CA ALA A 81 -7.60 9.66 1.24
C ALA A 81 -6.26 8.91 1.37
N ASP A 82 -5.62 8.54 0.25
CA ASP A 82 -4.38 7.76 0.19
C ASP A 82 -3.20 8.45 -0.51
N HIS A 83 -3.48 9.44 -1.36
CA HIS A 83 -2.46 10.19 -2.10
C HIS A 83 -2.94 11.60 -2.42
N ASP A 84 -2.00 12.47 -2.76
CA ASP A 84 -2.31 13.77 -3.35
C ASP A 84 -1.91 13.77 -4.82
N ARG A 85 -2.70 14.45 -5.64
CA ARG A 85 -2.47 14.66 -7.06
C ARG A 85 -2.03 16.10 -7.26
N VAL A 86 -0.72 16.27 -7.43
CA VAL A 86 -0.04 17.57 -7.49
C VAL A 86 0.34 17.85 -8.93
N LYS A 87 0.21 19.10 -9.37
CA LYS A 87 0.68 19.50 -10.69
C LYS A 87 2.20 19.70 -10.67
N ASN A 88 2.90 19.07 -11.59
CA ASN A 88 4.33 19.25 -11.78
C ASN A 88 4.57 20.52 -12.60
N GLU A 89 5.35 21.46 -12.05
CA GLU A 89 5.62 22.75 -12.70
C GLU A 89 6.56 22.62 -13.91
N GLU A 90 7.39 21.57 -13.97
CA GLU A 90 8.39 21.37 -15.02
C GLU A 90 7.80 20.67 -16.25
N THR A 91 6.95 19.67 -16.05
CA THR A 91 6.39 18.83 -17.13
C THR A 91 4.97 19.24 -17.53
N ASP A 92 4.31 20.10 -16.74
CA ASP A 92 2.88 20.43 -16.86
C ASP A 92 1.94 19.21 -16.69
N GLU A 93 2.48 18.07 -16.26
CA GLU A 93 1.73 16.84 -15.95
C GLU A 93 1.34 16.78 -14.46
N TYR A 94 0.61 15.74 -14.08
CA TYR A 94 0.23 15.50 -12.70
C TYR A 94 1.03 14.34 -12.10
N ASP A 95 1.59 14.61 -10.93
CA ASP A 95 2.25 13.62 -10.10
C ASP A 95 1.34 13.17 -8.97
N ARG A 96 1.49 11.90 -8.62
CA ARG A 96 0.90 11.26 -7.46
C ARG A 96 1.93 11.25 -6.33
N ARG A 97 1.64 12.00 -5.27
CA ARG A 97 2.36 11.95 -4.00
C ARG A 97 1.70 10.91 -3.08
N HIS A 98 2.38 9.79 -2.87
CA HIS A 98 1.95 8.76 -1.94
C HIS A 98 2.22 9.21 -0.51
N LEU A 99 1.15 9.40 0.28
CA LEU A 99 1.25 9.89 1.65
C LEU A 99 1.61 8.76 2.61
N ASN A 100 2.74 8.88 3.31
CA ASN A 100 3.14 7.92 4.35
C ASN A 100 2.16 7.89 5.54
N GLY A 101 1.56 9.05 5.84
CA GLY A 101 0.61 9.22 6.93
C GLY A 101 -0.79 8.66 6.66
N ALA A 102 -1.13 8.32 5.42
CA ALA A 102 -2.49 7.98 5.04
C ALA A 102 -3.04 6.77 5.80
N ARG A 103 -4.26 6.92 6.33
CA ARG A 103 -4.93 5.88 7.13
C ARG A 103 -5.49 4.74 6.30
N TYR A 104 -5.74 5.01 5.02
CA TYR A 104 -6.32 4.07 4.08
C TYR A 104 -5.47 3.96 2.81
N LEU A 105 -5.68 2.87 2.10
CA LEU A 105 -5.04 2.50 0.85
C LEU A 105 -6.11 2.10 -0.16
N LYS A 106 -6.03 2.65 -1.37
CA LYS A 106 -6.88 2.19 -2.47
C LYS A 106 -6.26 0.94 -3.09
N ILE A 107 -6.87 -0.23 -2.84
CA ILE A 107 -6.33 -1.52 -3.31
C ILE A 107 -7.05 -2.02 -4.57
N GLY A 108 -8.28 -1.56 -4.82
CA GLY A 108 -9.06 -1.85 -6.02
C GLY A 108 -9.93 -0.68 -6.45
N ARG A 109 -10.83 -0.92 -7.42
CA ARG A 109 -11.72 0.13 -7.95
C ARG A 109 -12.66 0.70 -6.87
N GLU A 110 -13.31 -0.18 -6.12
CA GLU A 110 -14.27 0.15 -5.06
C GLU A 110 -13.86 -0.47 -3.72
N LEU A 111 -12.57 -0.83 -3.60
CA LEU A 111 -12.04 -1.55 -2.44
C LEU A 111 -10.88 -0.77 -1.83
N TRP A 112 -11.04 -0.45 -0.56
CA TRP A 112 -10.06 0.26 0.26
C TRP A 112 -9.68 -0.59 1.45
N ALA A 113 -8.46 -0.42 1.93
CA ALA A 113 -7.94 -1.10 3.11
C ALA A 113 -7.38 -0.10 4.11
N ASP A 114 -7.51 -0.39 5.39
CA ASP A 114 -6.81 0.32 6.45
C ASP A 114 -5.39 -0.22 6.66
N ARG A 115 -4.63 0.48 7.51
CA ARG A 115 -3.25 0.09 7.86
C ARG A 115 -3.17 -1.23 8.60
N THR A 116 -4.20 -1.61 9.36
CA THR A 116 -4.21 -2.90 10.07
C THR A 116 -4.28 -4.05 9.08
N PHE A 117 -5.11 -3.94 8.04
CA PHE A 117 -5.20 -4.92 6.97
C PHE A 117 -3.91 -5.00 6.16
N SER A 118 -3.38 -3.88 5.68
CA SER A 118 -2.15 -3.89 4.85
C SER A 118 -0.93 -4.38 5.63
N ASN A 119 -0.77 -3.96 6.89
CA ASN A 119 0.30 -4.46 7.76
C ASN A 119 0.15 -5.97 8.04
N SER A 120 -1.08 -6.49 8.15
CA SER A 120 -1.27 -7.94 8.30
C SER A 120 -0.75 -8.74 7.10
N ILE A 121 -0.78 -8.18 5.90
CA ILE A 121 -0.18 -8.79 4.71
C ILE A 121 1.34 -8.82 4.85
N LEU A 122 1.95 -7.71 5.27
CA LEU A 122 3.40 -7.66 5.52
C LEU A 122 3.83 -8.66 6.59
N CYS A 123 3.12 -8.72 7.73
CA CYS A 123 3.38 -9.71 8.75
C CYS A 123 3.19 -11.15 8.22
N ALA A 124 2.17 -11.41 7.40
CA ALA A 124 1.99 -12.72 6.77
C ALA A 124 3.17 -13.10 5.88
N THR A 125 3.69 -12.16 5.09
CA THR A 125 4.82 -12.39 4.20
C THR A 125 6.13 -12.55 4.97
N TYR A 126 6.44 -11.68 5.93
CA TYR A 126 7.74 -11.71 6.62
C TYR A 126 7.80 -12.66 7.82
N SER A 127 6.73 -12.77 8.61
CA SER A 127 6.72 -13.60 9.82
C SER A 127 6.28 -15.03 9.56
N PHE A 128 5.40 -15.24 8.58
CA PHE A 128 4.85 -16.57 8.27
C PHE A 128 5.31 -17.11 6.92
N TYR A 129 6.17 -16.38 6.19
CA TYR A 129 6.64 -16.74 4.85
C TYR A 129 5.48 -17.07 3.88
N SER A 130 4.35 -16.39 4.07
CA SER A 130 3.14 -16.63 3.29
C SER A 130 3.24 -15.92 1.94
N SER A 131 2.90 -16.64 0.86
CA SER A 131 2.71 -16.00 -0.43
C SER A 131 1.44 -15.13 -0.41
N THR A 132 1.40 -14.13 -1.27
CA THR A 132 0.20 -13.32 -1.54
C THR A 132 -1.02 -14.17 -1.91
N SER A 133 -0.80 -15.29 -2.61
CA SER A 133 -1.86 -16.25 -2.95
C SER A 133 -2.39 -17.01 -1.74
N ALA A 134 -1.49 -17.44 -0.84
CA ALA A 134 -1.88 -18.13 0.39
C ALA A 134 -2.62 -17.18 1.34
N PHE A 135 -2.17 -15.92 1.47
CA PHE A 135 -2.87 -14.91 2.26
C PHE A 135 -4.27 -14.62 1.70
N MET A 136 -4.39 -14.41 0.39
CA MET A 136 -5.68 -14.21 -0.29
C MET A 136 -6.64 -15.37 0.02
N ASP A 137 -6.17 -16.61 -0.12
CA ASP A 137 -6.97 -17.80 0.15
C ASP A 137 -7.42 -17.88 1.61
N PHE A 138 -6.50 -17.64 2.54
CA PHE A 138 -6.79 -17.58 3.97
C PHE A 138 -7.86 -16.53 4.26
N TRP A 139 -7.66 -15.29 3.81
CA TRP A 139 -8.57 -14.19 4.09
C TRP A 139 -9.96 -14.44 3.49
N ASN A 140 -10.02 -14.91 2.25
CA ASN A 140 -11.28 -15.21 1.57
C ASN A 140 -12.06 -16.35 2.25
N LYS A 141 -11.38 -17.37 2.77
CA LYS A 141 -12.01 -18.52 3.45
C LYS A 141 -12.41 -18.20 4.90
N SER A 142 -11.67 -17.35 5.58
CA SER A 142 -11.90 -17.02 7.00
C SER A 142 -12.84 -15.83 7.17
N VAL A 143 -12.45 -14.66 6.66
CA VAL A 143 -13.14 -13.38 6.88
C VAL A 143 -14.10 -13.07 5.74
N GLY A 144 -13.62 -13.17 4.50
CA GLY A 144 -14.37 -12.79 3.30
C GLY A 144 -15.65 -13.60 3.09
N HIS A 145 -15.60 -14.91 3.40
CA HIS A 145 -16.74 -15.82 3.22
C HIS A 145 -17.98 -15.38 4.01
N GLY A 146 -17.80 -14.94 5.26
CA GLY A 146 -18.91 -14.51 6.12
C GLY A 146 -19.59 -13.21 5.67
N ALA A 147 -18.88 -12.36 4.93
CA ALA A 147 -19.40 -11.08 4.44
C ALA A 147 -19.74 -11.08 2.94
N GLY A 148 -19.47 -12.16 2.22
CA GLY A 148 -19.67 -12.23 0.77
C GLY A 148 -18.69 -11.37 -0.05
N VAL A 149 -17.61 -10.88 0.57
CA VAL A 149 -16.59 -10.07 -0.10
C VAL A 149 -15.37 -10.94 -0.38
N LYS A 150 -14.85 -10.86 -1.61
CA LYS A 150 -13.62 -11.56 -2.01
C LYS A 150 -12.56 -10.57 -2.43
N ILE A 151 -11.33 -10.83 -2.01
CA ILE A 151 -10.15 -10.15 -2.51
C ILE A 151 -9.44 -11.02 -3.53
N SER A 152 -8.86 -10.37 -4.53
CA SER A 152 -8.05 -11.00 -5.57
C SER A 152 -6.57 -10.95 -5.21
N HIS A 153 -5.80 -11.84 -5.83
CA HIS A 153 -4.35 -11.88 -5.71
C HIS A 153 -3.71 -10.52 -6.04
N ARG A 154 -4.19 -9.86 -7.10
CA ARG A 154 -3.69 -8.54 -7.53
C ARG A 154 -3.94 -7.46 -6.48
N GLN A 155 -5.08 -7.50 -5.78
CA GLN A 155 -5.38 -6.53 -4.72
C GLN A 155 -4.49 -6.75 -3.49
N VAL A 156 -4.21 -8.01 -3.13
CA VAL A 156 -3.27 -8.33 -2.04
C VAL A 156 -1.86 -7.89 -2.40
N TRP A 157 -1.41 -8.18 -3.62
CA TRP A 157 -0.11 -7.70 -4.13
C TRP A 157 0.00 -6.18 -4.13
N HIS A 158 -1.06 -5.49 -4.60
CA HIS A 158 -1.10 -4.04 -4.61
C HIS A 158 -1.02 -3.46 -3.19
N ALA A 159 -1.76 -4.03 -2.23
CA ALA A 159 -1.71 -3.61 -0.83
C ALA A 159 -0.33 -3.85 -0.20
N TYR A 160 0.29 -5.00 -0.49
CA TYR A 160 1.65 -5.35 -0.08
C TYR A 160 2.64 -4.29 -0.56
N ILE A 161 2.69 -4.04 -1.87
CA ILE A 161 3.62 -3.04 -2.45
C ILE A 161 3.40 -1.67 -1.83
N LEU A 162 2.17 -1.15 -1.80
CA LEU A 162 1.94 0.20 -1.30
C LEU A 162 2.29 0.36 0.19
N GLU A 163 2.02 -0.64 1.04
CA GLU A 163 2.41 -0.56 2.46
C GLU A 163 3.92 -0.69 2.64
N SER A 164 4.59 -1.60 1.91
CA SER A 164 6.05 -1.69 1.92
C SER A 164 6.70 -0.37 1.52
N LEU A 165 6.23 0.24 0.42
CA LEU A 165 6.76 1.51 -0.06
C LEU A 165 6.56 2.63 0.96
N ARG A 166 5.39 2.70 1.58
CA ARG A 166 5.13 3.69 2.65
C ARG A 166 5.98 3.47 3.88
N MET A 167 6.25 2.22 4.27
CA MET A 167 7.14 1.92 5.39
C MET A 167 8.56 2.39 5.12
N ILE A 168 9.11 2.08 3.93
CA ILE A 168 10.46 2.48 3.55
C ILE A 168 10.56 4.00 3.40
N ALA A 169 9.61 4.61 2.68
CA ALA A 169 9.56 6.06 2.50
C ALA A 169 9.39 6.80 3.84
N GLY A 170 8.57 6.24 4.75
CA GLY A 170 8.38 6.74 6.10
C GLY A 170 9.64 6.69 6.96
N ASP A 171 10.43 5.61 6.87
CA ASP A 171 11.73 5.48 7.55
C ASP A 171 12.74 6.51 7.03
N GLN A 172 12.72 6.76 5.72
CA GLN A 172 13.55 7.78 5.07
C GLN A 172 13.05 9.21 5.29
N GLY A 173 11.85 9.39 5.87
CA GLY A 173 11.24 10.71 6.11
C GLY A 173 10.83 11.45 4.84
N VAL A 174 10.63 10.74 3.73
CA VAL A 174 10.25 11.31 2.41
C VAL A 174 8.94 10.72 1.93
N ASP A 175 8.09 11.51 1.28
CA ASP A 175 6.93 10.97 0.56
C ASP A 175 7.35 10.61 -0.87
N LEU A 176 6.88 9.45 -1.36
CA LEU A 176 7.18 9.00 -2.72
C LEU A 176 6.30 9.75 -3.73
N VAL A 177 6.93 10.49 -4.64
CA VAL A 177 6.24 11.24 -5.72
C VAL A 177 6.56 10.58 -7.05
N LEU A 178 5.52 10.16 -7.77
CA LEU A 178 5.63 9.44 -9.05
C LEU A 178 4.59 9.99 -10.05
N PRO A 179 4.79 9.82 -11.37
CA PRO A 179 3.77 10.21 -12.34
C PRO A 179 2.42 9.50 -12.11
N ASP A 180 1.31 10.24 -12.20
CA ASP A 180 -0.03 9.75 -11.82
C ASP A 180 -0.51 8.55 -12.67
N HIS A 181 0.01 8.40 -13.89
CA HIS A 181 -0.38 7.35 -14.82
C HIS A 181 0.35 6.01 -14.59
N TYR A 182 1.26 5.93 -13.62
CA TYR A 182 2.03 4.70 -13.38
C TYR A 182 1.13 3.56 -12.89
N ASN A 183 1.31 2.39 -13.51
CA ASN A 183 0.74 1.14 -13.03
C ASN A 183 1.58 0.57 -11.86
N ILE A 184 1.10 -0.50 -11.22
CA ILE A 184 1.76 -1.06 -10.03
C ILE A 184 3.19 -1.54 -10.30
N ASP A 185 3.47 -2.09 -11.48
CA ASP A 185 4.79 -2.59 -11.83
C ASP A 185 5.77 -1.42 -12.04
N GLN A 186 5.30 -0.33 -12.67
CA GLN A 186 6.04 0.91 -12.83
C GLN A 186 6.27 1.62 -11.49
N ILE A 187 5.27 1.64 -10.61
CA ILE A 187 5.39 2.16 -9.24
C ILE A 187 6.47 1.38 -8.50
N THR A 188 6.47 0.05 -8.62
CA THR A 188 7.45 -0.80 -7.94
C THR A 188 8.87 -0.54 -8.45
N ALA A 189 9.04 -0.45 -9.77
CA ALA A 189 10.34 -0.16 -10.39
C ALA A 189 10.86 1.23 -9.99
N ALA A 190 10.04 2.27 -10.14
CA ALA A 190 10.46 3.63 -9.79
C ALA A 190 10.72 3.78 -8.28
N ALA A 191 9.93 3.11 -7.44
CA ALA A 191 10.18 3.13 -6.02
C ALA A 191 11.45 2.38 -5.62
N TYR A 192 11.83 1.32 -6.33
CA TYR A 192 13.14 0.70 -6.16
C TYR A 192 14.27 1.69 -6.50
N ASP A 193 14.15 2.42 -7.60
CA ASP A 193 15.16 3.41 -8.01
C ASP A 193 15.25 4.58 -7.00
N HIS A 194 14.12 5.04 -6.47
CA HIS A 194 14.07 6.18 -5.53
C HIS A 194 14.38 5.81 -4.08
N LEU A 195 13.89 4.67 -3.61
CA LEU A 195 13.92 4.28 -2.18
C LEU A 195 14.84 3.09 -1.91
N GLY A 196 15.16 2.29 -2.93
CA GLY A 196 15.86 1.02 -2.78
C GLY A 196 17.31 1.14 -2.37
N ALA A 197 17.92 2.32 -2.50
CA ALA A 197 19.34 2.57 -2.16
C ALA A 197 20.28 1.49 -2.73
N ASP A 198 20.08 1.11 -4.00
CA ASP A 198 20.79 0.01 -4.68
C ASP A 198 20.73 -1.34 -3.94
N GLY A 199 19.68 -1.56 -3.14
CA GLY A 199 19.49 -2.75 -2.32
C GLY A 199 20.32 -2.77 -1.04
N VAL A 200 20.94 -1.65 -0.65
CA VAL A 200 21.75 -1.57 0.58
C VAL A 200 20.86 -1.56 1.80
N ILE A 201 20.97 -2.62 2.61
CA ILE A 201 20.36 -2.70 3.94
C ILE A 201 21.24 -1.86 4.89
N LYS A 202 20.79 -0.66 5.26
CA LYS A 202 21.54 0.21 6.18
C LYS A 202 21.92 -0.48 7.49
N ALA A 203 21.07 -1.37 8.00
CA ALA A 203 21.35 -2.15 9.21
C ALA A 203 22.49 -3.18 9.04
N ALA A 204 22.80 -3.58 7.80
CA ALA A 204 23.90 -4.47 7.44
C ALA A 204 25.04 -3.72 6.74
N GLU A 205 25.02 -2.38 6.71
CA GLU A 205 26.08 -1.58 6.11
C GLU A 205 27.38 -1.79 6.90
N GLY A 206 28.42 -2.26 6.22
CA GLY A 206 29.69 -2.65 6.85
C GLY A 206 29.66 -4.02 7.56
N HIS A 207 28.56 -4.77 7.48
CA HIS A 207 28.48 -6.13 8.02
C HIS A 207 28.99 -7.16 7.00
N ALA A 208 30.09 -7.83 7.33
CA ALA A 208 30.60 -8.97 6.59
C ALA A 208 30.73 -10.15 7.56
N CYS A 209 29.83 -11.13 7.44
CA CYS A 209 29.83 -12.35 8.24
C CYS A 209 29.84 -13.58 7.34
N ASP A 210 30.46 -14.67 7.79
CA ASP A 210 30.51 -15.92 7.01
C ASP A 210 29.13 -16.58 6.88
N GLU A 211 28.19 -16.30 7.79
CA GLU A 211 26.78 -16.72 7.65
C GLU A 211 26.01 -15.90 6.59
N CYS A 212 26.47 -14.68 6.32
CA CYS A 212 25.81 -13.69 5.45
C CYS A 212 26.40 -13.67 4.04
N SER A 213 27.62 -14.23 3.88
CA SER A 213 28.37 -14.29 2.64
C SER A 213 28.22 -15.68 2.04
N HIS A 214 27.43 -15.83 0.97
CA HIS A 214 27.31 -17.11 0.28
C HIS A 214 28.13 -17.14 -1.01
N PRO A 215 28.71 -18.28 -1.38
CA PRO A 215 29.24 -18.49 -2.72
C PRO A 215 28.13 -18.26 -3.75
N GLN A 216 28.45 -17.61 -4.87
CA GLN A 216 27.52 -17.39 -5.97
C GLN A 216 26.93 -18.73 -6.43
N ARG A 217 25.60 -18.82 -6.50
CA ARG A 217 24.92 -20.01 -7.05
C ARG A 217 24.67 -19.81 -8.54
N PHE A 218 25.22 -20.74 -9.32
CA PHE A 218 25.10 -20.78 -10.77
C PHE A 218 23.80 -21.47 -11.21
N GLY A 219 23.23 -21.00 -12.33
CA GLY A 219 22.10 -21.66 -12.99
C GLY A 219 22.48 -23.01 -13.62
N PRO A 220 21.51 -23.83 -14.05
CA PRO A 220 21.76 -25.16 -14.62
C PRO A 220 22.64 -25.16 -15.88
N ASN A 221 22.79 -24.02 -16.57
CA ASN A 221 23.61 -23.87 -17.78
C ASN A 221 25.01 -23.29 -17.51
N GLU A 222 25.36 -23.00 -16.26
CA GLU A 222 26.60 -22.35 -15.84
C GLU A 222 27.54 -23.31 -15.08
N GLN A 223 27.23 -24.61 -15.12
CA GLN A 223 27.98 -25.67 -14.44
C GLN A 223 29.30 -25.99 -15.15
N GLY A 224 30.29 -25.12 -14.94
CA GLY A 224 31.66 -25.35 -15.41
C GLY A 224 32.69 -24.38 -14.85
N GLN A 225 32.31 -23.52 -13.90
CA GLN A 225 33.18 -22.46 -13.39
C GLN A 225 33.43 -22.69 -11.88
N ASP A 226 34.71 -22.63 -11.50
CA ASP A 226 35.16 -22.91 -10.13
C ASP A 226 34.69 -21.77 -9.21
N ALA A 227 34.07 -22.13 -8.08
CA ALA A 227 33.41 -21.16 -7.19
C ALA A 227 34.42 -20.23 -6.47
N GLN A 228 35.72 -20.50 -6.58
CA GLN A 228 36.80 -19.70 -5.99
C GLN A 228 37.28 -18.54 -6.87
N ASP A 229 36.91 -18.52 -8.16
CA ASP A 229 37.40 -17.51 -9.12
C ASP A 229 36.56 -16.22 -9.16
N PHE A 230 35.45 -16.16 -8.42
CA PHE A 230 34.56 -15.00 -8.38
C PHE A 230 34.55 -14.30 -7.01
N ALA A 231 34.45 -12.97 -7.04
CA ALA A 231 34.30 -12.15 -5.86
C ALA A 231 33.05 -12.56 -5.06
N ARG A 232 33.13 -12.52 -3.73
CA ARG A 232 32.00 -12.76 -2.83
C ARG A 232 30.80 -11.92 -3.28
N VAL A 233 29.68 -12.58 -3.55
CA VAL A 233 28.42 -11.91 -3.88
C VAL A 233 27.73 -11.58 -2.57
N ASN A 234 27.51 -10.29 -2.31
CA ASN A 234 26.63 -9.87 -1.23
C ASN A 234 25.18 -10.15 -1.66
N MET A 235 24.43 -10.91 -0.86
CA MET A 235 23.00 -11.02 -1.08
C MET A 235 22.34 -9.67 -0.82
N PHE A 236 21.70 -9.13 -1.84
CA PHE A 236 20.82 -7.97 -1.72
C PHE A 236 19.46 -8.47 -1.27
N VAL A 237 19.16 -8.33 0.01
CA VAL A 237 17.83 -8.57 0.57
C VAL A 237 17.18 -7.21 0.77
N VAL A 238 16.40 -6.74 -0.20
CA VAL A 238 15.49 -5.62 0.05
C VAL A 238 14.38 -6.17 0.91
N ASP A 239 14.39 -5.96 2.23
CA ASP A 239 13.30 -6.29 3.16
C ASP A 239 12.43 -7.47 2.66
N GLY A 240 13.02 -8.67 2.64
CA GLY A 240 12.42 -9.95 2.20
C GLY A 240 11.79 -10.05 0.79
N ILE A 241 12.09 -9.16 -0.15
CA ILE A 241 11.95 -9.42 -1.59
C ILE A 241 13.28 -10.00 -2.09
N VAL A 242 13.31 -11.31 -2.38
CA VAL A 242 14.41 -11.93 -3.14
C VAL A 242 14.17 -11.61 -4.61
N MET A 243 14.77 -10.53 -5.12
CA MET A 243 14.91 -10.36 -6.56
C MET A 243 16.03 -11.29 -7.06
N SER A 244 15.78 -12.00 -8.15
CA SER A 244 16.80 -12.82 -8.83
C SER A 244 18.02 -11.94 -9.19
N PRO A 245 19.26 -12.45 -9.12
CA PRO A 245 20.42 -11.66 -9.51
C PRO A 245 20.29 -11.18 -10.96
N THR A 246 20.33 -9.87 -11.17
CA THR A 246 20.54 -9.26 -12.49
C THR A 246 22.02 -9.24 -12.78
N VAL A 247 22.47 -10.15 -13.67
CA VAL A 247 23.84 -10.16 -14.18
C VAL A 247 23.99 -8.99 -15.16
N SER A 248 24.69 -7.94 -14.75
CA SER A 248 25.17 -6.91 -15.67
C SER A 248 26.34 -7.48 -16.47
N PHE A 249 26.09 -7.94 -17.70
CA PHE A 249 27.16 -8.28 -18.63
C PHE A 249 27.83 -7.00 -19.12
N SER A 250 28.97 -6.63 -18.52
CA SER A 250 29.91 -5.69 -19.12
C SER A 250 30.67 -6.42 -20.23
N TYR A 251 30.17 -6.33 -21.47
CA TYR A 251 30.99 -6.66 -22.64
C TYR A 251 32.05 -5.56 -22.81
N HIS A 252 33.30 -5.88 -22.48
CA HIS A 252 34.44 -5.14 -23.01
C HIS A 252 34.80 -5.73 -24.37
N PHE A 253 34.80 -4.89 -25.41
CA PHE A 253 35.49 -5.16 -26.66
C PHE A 253 37.01 -5.09 -26.45
#